data_AF-A0A7Z9NSD9-F1
#
_entry.id   AF-A0A7Z9NSD9-F1
#
_cell.length_a   1.000
_cell.length_b   1.000
_cell.length_c   1.000
_cell.angle_alpha   90.00
_cell.angle_beta   90.00
_cell.angle_gamma   90.00
#
_symmetry.space_group_name_H-M   'P 1'
#
loop_
_entity.id
_entity.type
_entity.pdbx_description
1 polymer ?
#
loop_
_entity_poly.entity_id
_entity_poly.type
_entity_poly.pdbx_seq_one_letter_code
_entity_poly.pdbx_strand_id
1 'polypeptide(L)' 'MITGTTSIYGIIGSPVDHSFSPLMHNAAFAELKMDARYLAFSVKPENVSQAVDGIRALNISGVNVTVPHKSS' A
#
# COMPACT_ATOMS: atom_id res chain seq x y z
N MET A 1 -16.16 7.10 4.86
CA MET A 1 -15.71 8.49 4.86
C MET A 1 -14.20 8.49 5.13
N ILE A 2 -13.42 9.37 4.52
CA ILE A 2 -11.99 9.52 4.79
C ILE A 2 -11.83 10.81 5.60
N THR A 3 -11.01 10.77 6.65
CA THR A 3 -10.74 11.91 7.52
C THR A 3 -9.24 12.12 7.68
N GLY A 4 -8.82 13.15 8.43
CA GLY A 4 -7.41 13.39 8.75
C GLY A 4 -6.75 12.31 9.61
N THR A 5 -7.51 11.36 10.15
CA THR A 5 -7.00 10.25 10.98
C THR A 5 -7.01 8.90 10.28
N THR A 6 -7.52 8.82 9.05
CA THR A 6 -7.62 7.55 8.31
C THR A 6 -6.23 6.97 8.05
N SER A 7 -6.01 5.73 8.48
CA SER A 7 -4.74 5.02 8.29
C SER A 7 -4.58 4.56 6.84
N ILE A 8 -3.35 4.63 6.31
CA ILE A 8 -3.04 4.17 4.95
C ILE A 8 -2.21 2.89 5.01
N TYR A 9 -2.61 1.92 4.20
CA TYR A 9 -1.91 0.68 3.91
C TYR A 9 -1.73 0.55 2.39
N GLY A 10 -0.88 -0.37 1.94
CA GLY A 10 -0.83 -0.64 0.51
C GLY A 10 0.02 -1.81 0.06
N ILE A 11 0.28 -1.84 -1.24
CA ILE A 11 1.15 -2.81 -1.91
C ILE A 11 2.12 -2.06 -2.84
N ILE A 12 3.41 -2.39 -2.78
CA ILE A 12 4.43 -1.89 -3.72
C ILE A 12 4.82 -2.99 -4.72
N GLY A 13 4.95 -2.63 -6.00
CA GLY A 13 5.31 -3.54 -7.09
C GLY A 13 5.47 -2.80 -8.42
N SER A 14 5.88 -3.51 -9.46
CA SER A 14 5.93 -2.97 -10.83
C SER A 14 5.88 -4.09 -11.89
N PRO A 15 4.77 -4.27 -12.64
CA PRO A 15 3.49 -3.56 -12.51
C PRO A 15 2.67 -4.05 -11.30
N VAL A 16 1.81 -3.20 -10.74
CA VAL A 16 0.97 -3.53 -9.58
C VAL A 16 -0.52 -3.19 -9.76
N ASP A 17 -0.88 -2.51 -10.84
CA ASP A 17 -2.23 -1.97 -11.07
C ASP A 17 -3.31 -3.04 -11.22
N HIS A 18 -2.93 -4.27 -11.59
CA HIS A 18 -3.82 -5.42 -11.70
C HIS A 18 -3.96 -6.22 -10.39
N SER A 19 -3.37 -5.74 -9.30
CA SER A 19 -3.50 -6.41 -8.01
C SER A 19 -4.95 -6.34 -7.51
N PHE A 20 -5.49 -7.49 -7.09
CA PHE A 20 -6.77 -7.56 -6.39
C PHE A 20 -6.67 -7.18 -4.91
N SER A 21 -5.44 -7.03 -4.37
CA SER A 21 -5.23 -6.71 -2.94
C SER A 21 -5.96 -5.44 -2.49
N PRO A 22 -5.98 -4.31 -3.23
CA PRO A 22 -6.75 -3.14 -2.83
C PRO A 22 -8.25 -3.42 -2.71
N LEU A 23 -8.84 -4.17 -3.64
CA LEU A 23 -10.27 -4.52 -3.57
C LEU A 23 -10.56 -5.36 -2.32
N MET A 24 -9.78 -6.44 -2.14
CA MET A 24 -9.96 -7.37 -1.02
C MET A 24 -9.75 -6.70 0.35
N HIS A 25 -8.66 -5.93 0.53
CA HIS A 25 -8.36 -5.31 1.82
C HIS A 25 -9.33 -4.17 2.15
N ASN A 26 -9.74 -3.34 1.18
CA ASN A 26 -10.72 -2.30 1.46
C ASN A 26 -12.11 -2.90 1.79
N ALA A 27 -12.50 -4.02 1.17
CA ALA A 27 -13.72 -4.73 1.54
C ALA A 27 -13.65 -5.24 2.98
N ALA A 28 -12.52 -5.85 3.38
CA ALA A 28 -12.31 -6.29 4.77
C ALA A 28 -12.31 -5.11 5.76
N PHE A 29 -11.64 -3.99 5.44
CA PHE A 29 -11.65 -2.80 6.29
C PHE A 29 -13.05 -2.21 6.44
N ALA A 30 -13.86 -2.22 5.39
CA ALA A 30 -15.25 -1.76 5.44
C ALA A 30 -16.10 -2.67 6.35
N GLU A 31 -16.01 -3.99 6.20
CA GLU A 31 -16.74 -4.95 7.02
C GLU A 31 -16.37 -4.84 8.50
N LEU A 32 -15.07 -4.70 8.80
CA LEU A 32 -14.55 -4.55 10.15
C LEU A 32 -14.69 -3.13 10.71
N LYS A 33 -15.28 -2.19 9.96
CA LYS A 33 -15.43 -0.77 10.33
C LYS A 33 -14.09 -0.12 10.73
N MET A 34 -13.00 -0.51 10.08
CA MET A 34 -11.68 0.06 10.30
C MET A 34 -11.56 1.39 9.55
N ASP A 35 -11.07 2.44 10.22
CA ASP A 35 -10.72 3.72 9.59
C ASP A 35 -9.39 3.63 8.83
N ALA A 36 -9.38 2.81 7.78
CA ALA A 36 -8.20 2.49 7.00
C ALA A 36 -8.48 2.40 5.50
N ARG A 37 -7.48 2.70 4.67
CA ARG A 37 -7.53 2.54 3.20
C ARG A 37 -6.31 1.80 2.70
N TYR A 38 -6.53 0.93 1.71
CA TYR A 38 -5.49 0.14 1.07
C TYR A 38 -5.30 0.60 -0.38
N LEU A 39 -4.08 0.94 -0.78
CA LEU A 39 -3.76 1.44 -2.12
C LEU A 39 -2.67 0.61 -2.82
N ALA A 40 -2.62 0.69 -4.15
CA ALA A 40 -1.51 0.17 -4.94
C ALA A 40 -0.53 1.30 -5.26
N PHE A 41 0.76 1.07 -5.00
CA PHE A 41 1.83 2.02 -5.26
C PHE A 41 2.76 1.42 -6.31
N SER A 42 2.68 1.95 -7.54
CA SER A 42 3.57 1.55 -8.63
C SER A 42 4.97 2.12 -8.39
N VAL A 43 5.90 1.25 -8.03
CA VAL A 43 7.27 1.62 -7.67
C VAL A 43 8.22 0.84 -8.57
N LYS A 44 8.97 1.54 -9.42
CA LYS A 44 10.01 0.91 -10.25
C LYS A 44 11.16 0.38 -9.38
N PRO A 45 11.88 -0.67 -9.80
CA PRO A 45 12.97 -1.27 -9.02
C PRO A 45 14.01 -0.27 -8.53
N GLU A 46 14.39 0.70 -9.36
CA GLU A 46 15.37 1.74 -9.05
C GLU A 46 14.93 2.71 -7.94
N ASN A 47 13.62 2.76 -7.63
CA ASN A 47 13.04 3.72 -6.68
C ASN A 47 12.62 3.09 -5.35
N VAL A 48 12.91 1.80 -5.13
CA VAL A 48 12.44 1.09 -3.92
C VAL A 48 12.95 1.76 -2.64
N SER A 49 14.23 2.14 -2.58
CA SER A 49 14.78 2.81 -1.39
C SER A 49 14.02 4.12 -1.09
N GLN A 50 13.83 4.95 -2.12
CA GLN A 50 13.13 6.23 -1.98
C GLN A 50 11.65 6.02 -1.60
N ALA A 51 11.01 4.99 -2.13
CA ALA A 51 9.64 4.66 -1.79
C ALA A 51 9.50 4.23 -0.33
N VAL A 52 10.44 3.43 0.18
CA VAL A 52 10.45 3.01 1.59
C VAL A 52 10.67 4.21 2.51
N ASP A 53 11.55 5.15 2.14
CA ASP A 53 11.72 6.40 2.90
C ASP A 53 10.45 7.25 2.89
N GLY A 54 9.76 7.34 1.75
CA GLY A 54 8.45 8.00 1.64
C GLY A 54 7.38 7.32 2.49
N ILE A 55 7.33 5.99 2.54
CA ILE A 55 6.39 5.22 3.38
C ILE A 55 6.58 5.58 4.86
N ARG A 56 7.83 5.68 5.32
CA ARG A 56 8.13 6.09 6.70
C ARG A 56 7.78 7.55 6.94
N ALA A 57 8.18 8.44 6.03
CA ALA A 57 7.96 9.89 6.18
C ALA A 57 6.47 10.27 6.17
N LEU A 58 5.65 9.57 5.38
CA LEU A 58 4.20 9.77 5.28
C LEU A 58 3.42 9.01 6.36
N ASN A 59 4.10 8.29 7.25
CA ASN A 59 3.48 7.45 8.29
C ASN A 59 2.45 6.45 7.73
N ILE A 60 2.78 5.81 6.59
CA ILE A 60 1.97 4.72 6.04
C ILE A 60 2.13 3.50 6.94
N SER A 61 1.01 3.00 7.47
CA SER A 61 0.96 2.00 8.55
C SER A 61 1.53 0.64 8.15
N GLY A 62 1.58 0.32 6.86
CA GLY A 62 2.22 -0.90 6.37
C GLY A 62 2.00 -1.14 4.88
N VAL A 63 2.94 -1.85 4.25
CA VAL A 63 2.83 -2.25 2.85
C VAL A 63 3.18 -3.71 2.63
N ASN A 64 2.47 -4.35 1.70
CA ASN A 64 2.88 -5.62 1.11
C ASN A 64 3.90 -5.36 0.00
N VAL A 65 4.83 -6.30 -0.19
CA VAL A 65 5.82 -6.25 -1.27
C VAL A 65 5.52 -7.36 -2.26
N THR A 66 5.40 -7.01 -3.55
CA THR A 66 5.23 -7.99 -4.63
C THR A 66 6.36 -7.90 -5.66
N VAL A 67 6.35 -8.83 -6.62
CA VAL A 67 7.33 -8.91 -7.71
C VAL A 67 7.46 -7.54 -8.40
N PRO A 68 8.69 -7.12 -8.75
CA PRO A 68 9.97 -7.82 -8.59
C PRO A 68 10.68 -7.59 -7.25
N HIS A 69 10.08 -6.87 -6.31
CA HIS A 69 10.75 -6.34 -5.12
C HIS A 69 10.96 -7.36 -3.98
N LYS A 70 10.46 -8.58 -4.13
CA LYS A 70 10.61 -9.65 -3.10
C LYS A 70 12.04 -10.19 -2.98
N SER A 71 12.91 -9.92 -3.96
CA SER A 71 14.21 -10.57 -4.11
C SER A 71 15.40 -9.61 -3.99
N SER A 72 15.19 -8.42 -3.42
CA SER A 72 16.22 -7.38 -3.27
C SER A 72 16.77 -7.31 -1.85
#